data_AF-A0A8H6P3K9-F1
#
_entry.id   AF-A0A8H6P3K9-F1
#
_cell.length_a   1.000
_cell.length_b   1.000
_cell.length_c   1.000
_cell.angle_alpha   90.00
_cell.angle_beta   90.00
_cell.angle_gamma   90.00
#
_symmetry.space_group_name_H-M   'P 1'
#
loop_
_entity.id
_entity.type
_entity.pdbx_description
1 polymer ?
#
loop_
_entity_poly.entity_id
_entity_poly.type
_entity_poly.pdbx_seq_one_letter_code
_entity_poly.pdbx_strand_id
1 'polypeptide(L)'
;MSSFDEDPASASRDCAPSSPIPTENPLLRTSNPLVSDLEQEVLDEYTRLLGNVNKLSEKLAGLAGDPTSLTLDGLRLLERKTATVCTLLKASVYSIVLQQQMINESEEQQQEERQRQYEEGQDERFQDDGDVSLTGRYA
;
A
#
# COMPACT_ATOMS: atom_id res chain seq x y z
N MET A 1 -40.65 -71.93 -26.27
CA MET A 1 -40.34 -70.54 -25.89
C MET A 1 -39.25 -70.07 -26.84
N SER A 2 -39.63 -69.59 -28.03
CA SER A 2 -40.00 -68.19 -28.37
C SER A 2 -38.74 -67.34 -28.63
N SER A 3 -38.40 -67.17 -29.92
CA SER A 3 -38.38 -65.90 -30.70
C SER A 3 -37.08 -65.11 -30.49
N PHE A 4 -36.21 -64.91 -31.50
CA PHE A 4 -36.32 -63.96 -32.64
C PHE A 4 -36.74 -62.55 -32.20
N ASP A 5 -35.85 -61.59 -32.49
CA ASP A 5 -35.95 -60.10 -32.56
C ASP A 5 -34.58 -59.59 -32.05
N GLU A 6 -33.56 -59.32 -32.87
CA GLU A 6 -33.50 -58.33 -33.96
C GLU A 6 -34.23 -57.04 -33.57
N ASP A 7 -33.53 -56.15 -32.87
CA ASP A 7 -33.96 -54.76 -32.71
C ASP A 7 -33.36 -53.93 -33.87
N PRO A 8 -34.20 -53.44 -34.81
CA PRO A 8 -33.80 -52.57 -35.89
C PRO A 8 -33.95 -51.10 -35.49
N ALA A 9 -33.00 -50.28 -35.92
CA ALA A 9 -33.16 -48.85 -36.22
C ALA A 9 -33.98 -47.98 -35.24
N SER A 10 -33.29 -47.20 -34.42
CA SER A 10 -33.85 -45.95 -33.92
C SER A 10 -32.83 -44.81 -34.02
N ALA A 11 -32.87 -44.19 -35.20
CA ALA A 11 -32.80 -42.76 -35.46
C ALA A 11 -31.70 -41.95 -34.75
N SER A 12 -30.71 -41.59 -35.57
CA SER A 12 -30.26 -40.20 -35.74
C SER A 12 -31.18 -39.17 -35.06
N ARG A 13 -30.79 -38.76 -33.86
CA ARG A 13 -31.13 -37.44 -33.35
C ARG A 13 -29.91 -36.58 -33.55
N ASP A 14 -29.81 -36.05 -34.75
CA ASP A 14 -29.15 -34.79 -35.01
C ASP A 14 -29.65 -33.80 -33.96
N CYS A 15 -28.84 -33.58 -32.93
CA CYS A 15 -29.06 -32.48 -32.01
C CYS A 15 -28.69 -31.22 -32.79
N ALA A 16 -29.66 -30.70 -33.52
CA ALA A 16 -29.58 -29.40 -34.14
C ALA A 16 -29.13 -28.40 -33.07
N PRO A 17 -28.09 -27.58 -33.32
CA PRO A 17 -27.78 -26.49 -32.41
C PRO A 17 -29.00 -25.58 -32.41
N SER A 18 -29.70 -25.53 -31.28
CA SER A 18 -30.73 -24.53 -31.02
C SER A 18 -30.07 -23.17 -31.22
N SER A 19 -30.27 -22.58 -32.39
CA SER A 19 -29.84 -21.23 -32.68
C SER A 19 -30.40 -20.35 -31.56
N PRO A 20 -29.59 -19.48 -30.93
CA PRO A 20 -30.08 -18.56 -29.92
C PRO A 20 -31.10 -17.66 -30.63
N ILE A 21 -32.39 -17.91 -30.37
CA ILE A 21 -33.45 -17.00 -30.78
C ILE A 21 -33.10 -15.69 -30.08
N PRO A 22 -32.70 -14.63 -30.80
CA PRO A 22 -32.53 -13.36 -30.16
C PRO A 22 -33.92 -13.00 -29.65
N THR A 23 -34.03 -12.84 -28.33
CA THR A 23 -35.28 -12.48 -27.66
C THR A 23 -35.58 -11.01 -27.97
N GLU A 24 -35.72 -10.68 -29.26
CA GLU A 24 -36.20 -9.39 -29.69
C GLU A 24 -37.66 -9.29 -29.29
N ASN A 25 -37.95 -8.33 -28.42
CA ASN A 25 -39.31 -8.07 -27.96
C ASN A 25 -40.21 -7.87 -29.20
N PRO A 26 -41.30 -8.65 -29.35
CA PRO A 26 -42.17 -8.60 -30.53
C PRO A 26 -42.87 -7.24 -30.70
N LEU A 27 -42.86 -6.40 -29.66
CA LEU A 27 -43.36 -5.04 -29.63
C LEU A 27 -42.39 -4.00 -30.23
N LEU A 28 -41.13 -4.37 -30.48
CA LEU A 28 -40.11 -3.48 -31.07
C LEU A 28 -40.01 -3.64 -32.60
N ARG A 29 -40.89 -4.45 -33.22
CA ARG A 29 -40.95 -4.53 -34.68
C ARG A 29 -41.68 -3.29 -35.17
N THR A 30 -41.07 -2.54 -36.08
CA THR A 30 -41.48 -1.27 -36.70
C THR A 30 -42.88 -1.23 -37.35
N SER A 31 -43.67 -2.30 -37.26
CA SER A 31 -45.01 -2.42 -37.82
C SER A 31 -45.87 -3.41 -37.03
N ASN A 32 -45.90 -3.29 -35.70
CA ASN A 32 -46.82 -4.09 -34.90
C ASN A 32 -48.25 -3.49 -34.98
N PRO A 33 -49.25 -4.19 -35.54
CA PRO A 33 -50.61 -3.66 -35.68
C PRO A 33 -51.34 -3.45 -34.34
N LEU A 34 -50.73 -3.86 -33.22
CA LEU A 34 -51.24 -3.70 -31.86
C LEU A 34 -50.70 -2.46 -31.15
N VAL A 35 -49.83 -1.68 -31.80
CA VAL A 35 -49.11 -0.54 -31.20
C VAL A 35 -49.33 0.70 -32.08
N SER A 36 -49.71 1.82 -31.48
CA SER A 36 -49.88 3.09 -32.22
C SER A 36 -48.52 3.65 -32.69
N ASP A 37 -48.49 4.42 -33.79
CA ASP A 37 -47.25 5.02 -34.32
C ASP A 37 -46.44 5.79 -33.26
N LEU A 38 -47.12 6.52 -32.37
CA LEU A 38 -46.48 7.24 -31.26
C LEU A 38 -45.88 6.28 -30.21
N GLU A 39 -46.57 5.18 -29.92
CA GLU A 39 -46.11 4.20 -28.95
C GLU A 39 -44.86 3.45 -29.47
N GLN A 40 -44.80 3.18 -30.78
CA GLN A 40 -43.63 2.57 -31.41
C GLN A 40 -42.41 3.51 -31.36
N GLU A 41 -42.59 4.81 -31.64
CA GLU A 41 -41.53 5.81 -31.51
C GLU A 41 -40.99 5.91 -30.07
N VAL A 42 -41.90 5.91 -29.09
CA VAL A 42 -41.54 5.93 -27.67
C VAL A 42 -40.78 4.66 -27.27
N LEU A 43 -41.21 3.47 -27.72
CA LEU A 43 -40.53 2.21 -27.45
C LEU A 43 -39.14 2.13 -28.08
N ASP A 44 -38.96 2.68 -29.29
CA ASP A 44 -37.66 2.76 -29.95
C ASP A 44 -36.71 3.70 -29.17
N GLU A 45 -37.19 4.85 -28.70
CA GLU A 45 -36.40 5.75 -27.85
C GLU A 45 -36.06 5.13 -26.49
N TYR A 46 -36.98 4.39 -25.85
CA TYR A 46 -36.67 3.65 -24.62
C TYR A 46 -35.64 2.55 -24.85
N THR A 47 -35.71 1.84 -25.97
CA THR A 47 -34.72 0.81 -26.33
C THR A 47 -33.35 1.45 -26.56
N ARG A 48 -33.31 2.60 -27.24
CA ARG A 48 -32.07 3.37 -27.43
C ARG A 48 -31.54 3.89 -26.09
N LEU A 49 -32.39 4.41 -25.23
CA LEU A 49 -32.03 4.89 -23.90
C LEU A 49 -31.48 3.77 -23.03
N LEU A 50 -32.13 2.61 -23.01
CA LEU A 50 -31.65 1.42 -22.28
C LEU A 50 -30.27 1.01 -22.78
N GLY A 51 -30.07 0.95 -24.10
CA GLY A 51 -28.77 0.69 -24.70
C GLY A 51 -27.72 1.73 -24.29
N ASN A 52 -28.08 3.01 -24.23
CA ASN A 52 -27.18 4.08 -23.80
C ASN A 52 -26.84 3.99 -22.31
N VAL A 53 -27.81 3.67 -21.45
CA VAL A 53 -27.61 3.49 -20.00
C VAL A 53 -26.72 2.28 -19.72
N ASN A 54 -26.93 1.16 -20.43
CA ASN A 54 -26.07 -0.02 -20.31
C ASN A 54 -24.63 0.30 -20.73
N LYS A 55 -24.44 0.97 -21.88
CA LYS A 55 -23.10 1.42 -22.33
C LYS A 55 -22.45 2.39 -21.34
N LEU A 56 -23.23 3.28 -20.74
CA LEU A 56 -22.75 4.22 -19.73
C LEU A 56 -22.34 3.48 -18.45
N SER A 57 -23.13 2.50 -18.00
CA SER A 57 -22.84 1.66 -16.85
C SER A 57 -21.57 0.84 -17.04
N GLU A 58 -21.40 0.19 -18.21
CA GLU A 58 -20.19 -0.55 -18.55
C GLU A 58 -18.95 0.34 -18.55
N LYS A 59 -19.04 1.54 -19.13
CA LYS A 59 -17.94 2.52 -19.12
C LYS A 59 -17.61 2.96 -17.71
N LEU A 60 -18.60 3.30 -16.89
CA LEU A 60 -18.39 3.67 -15.49
C LEU A 60 -17.76 2.54 -14.68
N ALA A 61 -18.20 1.30 -14.90
CA ALA A 61 -17.62 0.13 -14.25
C ALA A 61 -16.14 -0.04 -14.62
N GLY A 62 -15.79 0.09 -15.91
CA GLY A 62 -14.39 0.06 -16.35
C GLY A 62 -13.55 1.22 -15.80
N LEU A 63 -14.10 2.44 -15.84
CA LEU A 63 -13.45 3.63 -15.30
C LEU A 63 -13.29 3.61 -13.78
N ALA A 64 -14.17 2.95 -13.04
CA ALA A 64 -14.06 2.82 -11.59
C ALA A 64 -13.11 1.70 -11.16
N GLY A 65 -12.97 0.65 -11.98
CA GLY A 65 -12.08 -0.48 -11.68
C GLY A 65 -10.62 -0.21 -11.99
N ASP A 66 -10.33 0.20 -13.23
CA ASP A 66 -8.97 0.13 -13.77
C ASP A 66 -8.01 1.26 -13.31
N PRO A 67 -8.35 2.56 -13.45
CA PRO A 67 -7.43 3.64 -13.06
C PRO A 67 -7.30 3.78 -11.53
N THR A 68 -8.33 3.39 -10.77
CA THR A 68 -8.33 3.49 -9.31
C THR A 68 -7.41 2.46 -8.67
N SER A 69 -7.34 1.24 -9.20
CA SER A 69 -6.41 0.22 -8.69
C SER A 69 -4.95 0.61 -8.93
N LEU A 70 -4.61 1.03 -10.15
CA LEU A 70 -3.23 1.37 -10.50
C LEU A 70 -2.68 2.55 -9.69
N THR A 71 -3.51 3.57 -9.47
CA THR A 71 -3.12 4.74 -8.68
C THR A 71 -2.95 4.43 -7.20
N LEU A 72 -3.85 3.64 -6.61
CA LEU A 72 -3.73 3.18 -5.22
C LEU A 72 -2.52 2.28 -5.00
N ASP A 73 -2.22 1.37 -5.93
CA ASP A 73 -1.03 0.52 -5.87
C ASP A 73 0.25 1.34 -5.98
N GLY A 74 0.26 2.34 -6.86
CA GLY A 74 1.35 3.31 -6.98
C GLY A 74 1.59 4.08 -5.67
N LEU A 75 0.53 4.59 -5.04
CA LEU A 75 0.61 5.30 -3.76
C LEU A 75 1.12 4.39 -2.64
N ARG A 76 0.65 3.13 -2.57
CA ARG A 76 1.10 2.17 -1.56
C ARG A 76 2.57 1.79 -1.73
N LEU A 77 3.04 1.66 -2.97
CA LEU A 77 4.46 1.44 -3.25
C LEU A 77 5.30 2.65 -2.85
N LEU A 78 4.80 3.86 -3.15
CA LEU A 78 5.46 5.11 -2.79
C LEU A 78 5.56 5.27 -1.27
N GLU A 79 4.48 4.98 -0.54
CA GLU A 79 4.45 4.98 0.93
C GLU A 79 5.53 4.06 1.49
N ARG A 80 5.59 2.80 1.03
CA ARG A 80 6.60 1.83 1.51
C ARG A 80 8.03 2.31 1.25
N LYS A 81 8.30 2.84 0.05
CA LYS A 81 9.61 3.36 -0.32
C LYS A 81 10.00 4.56 0.56
N THR A 82 9.12 5.54 0.68
CA THR A 82 9.39 6.76 1.44
C THR A 82 9.47 6.48 2.94
N ALA A 83 8.63 5.58 3.47
CA ALA A 83 8.71 5.12 4.86
C ALA A 83 10.06 4.45 5.16
N THR A 84 10.58 3.65 4.21
CA THR A 84 11.91 3.03 4.33
C THR A 84 13.00 4.10 4.35
N VAL A 85 12.98 5.04 3.40
CA VAL A 85 13.96 6.15 3.36
C VAL A 85 13.89 7.00 4.63
N CYS A 86 12.69 7.37 5.09
CA CYS A 86 12.48 8.13 6.32
C CYS A 86 13.00 7.40 7.55
N THR A 87 12.78 6.08 7.65
CA THR A 87 13.29 5.25 8.75
C THR A 87 14.81 5.21 8.74
N LEU A 88 15.43 4.96 7.59
CA LEU A 88 16.89 4.94 7.47
C LEU A 88 17.50 6.30 7.79
N LEU A 89 16.88 7.38 7.32
CA LEU A 89 17.30 8.74 7.63
C LEU A 89 17.18 9.03 9.14
N LYS A 90 16.05 8.67 9.76
CA LYS A 90 15.83 8.86 11.19
C LYS A 90 16.83 8.06 12.03
N ALA A 91 17.09 6.81 11.67
CA ALA A 91 18.09 5.98 12.34
C ALA A 91 19.50 6.57 12.18
N SER A 92 19.85 7.03 10.98
CA SER A 92 21.15 7.68 10.70
C SER A 92 21.34 8.94 11.54
N VAL A 93 20.37 9.85 11.51
CA VAL A 93 20.42 11.09 12.29
C VAL A 93 20.47 10.80 13.78
N TYR A 94 19.64 9.88 14.28
CA TYR A 94 19.65 9.51 15.69
C TYR A 94 20.98 8.91 16.13
N SER A 95 21.58 8.03 15.32
CA SER A 95 22.90 7.46 15.60
C SER A 95 23.97 8.53 15.71
N ILE A 96 23.97 9.52 14.80
CA ILE A 96 24.97 10.59 14.80
C ILE A 96 24.80 11.50 16.02
N VAL A 97 23.58 11.92 16.31
CA VAL A 97 23.30 12.80 17.46
C VAL A 97 23.67 12.12 18.78
N LEU A 98 23.33 10.84 18.94
CA LEU A 98 23.65 10.08 20.15
C LEU A 98 25.17 9.87 20.29
N GLN A 99 25.87 9.58 19.20
CA GLN A 99 27.34 9.48 19.22
C GLN A 99 27.99 10.80 19.64
N GLN A 100 27.49 11.94 19.15
CA GLN A 100 28.01 13.25 19.55
C GLN A 100 27.77 13.55 21.03
N GLN A 101 26.60 13.19 21.56
CA GLN A 101 26.30 13.35 22.99
C GLN A 101 27.28 12.54 23.84
N MET A 102 27.49 11.26 23.50
CA MET A 102 28.46 10.42 24.21
C MET A 102 29.89 10.95 24.14
N ILE A 103 30.33 11.48 22.98
CA ILE A 103 31.67 12.06 22.83
C ILE A 103 31.81 13.29 23.73
N ASN A 104 30.86 14.23 23.65
CA ASN A 104 30.89 15.45 24.45
C ASN A 104 30.91 15.14 25.96
N GLU A 105 30.03 14.23 26.42
CA GLU A 105 29.99 13.80 27.83
C GLU A 105 31.31 13.13 28.26
N SER A 106 31.94 12.34 27.40
CA SER A 106 33.22 11.69 27.70
C SER A 106 34.40 12.66 27.77
N GLU A 107 34.40 13.72 26.95
CA GLU A 107 35.42 14.77 26.96
C GLU A 107 35.33 15.61 28.23
N GLU A 108 34.11 15.96 28.67
CA GLU A 108 33.85 16.66 29.92
C GLU A 108 34.37 15.86 31.14
N GLN A 109 34.05 14.56 31.21
CA GLN A 109 34.51 13.67 32.27
C GLN A 109 36.05 13.58 32.33
N GLN A 110 36.73 13.43 31.19
CA GLN A 110 38.20 13.42 31.15
C GLN A 110 38.82 14.76 31.59
N GLN A 111 38.14 15.88 31.32
CA GLN A 111 38.63 17.19 31.71
C GLN A 111 38.49 17.42 33.21
N GLU A 112 37.37 16.98 33.81
CA GLU A 112 37.17 16.97 35.25
C GLU A 112 38.17 16.06 35.98
N GLU A 113 38.40 14.85 35.48
CA GLU A 113 39.39 13.92 36.06
C GLU A 113 40.80 14.51 36.02
N ARG A 114 41.18 15.16 34.90
CA ARG A 114 42.45 15.90 34.84
C ARG A 114 42.50 17.02 35.87
N GLN A 115 41.45 17.83 36.00
CA GLN A 115 41.43 18.93 36.96
C GLN A 115 41.57 18.44 38.39
N ARG A 116 40.86 17.36 38.78
CA ARG A 116 41.03 16.74 40.10
C ARG A 116 42.44 16.26 40.32
N GLN A 117 43.05 15.61 39.32
CA GLN A 117 44.43 15.16 39.42
C GLN A 117 45.43 16.33 39.55
N TYR A 118 45.15 17.48 38.91
CA TYR A 118 45.93 18.71 39.08
C TYR A 118 45.74 19.36 40.46
N GLU A 119 44.52 19.36 41.00
CA GLU A 119 44.23 19.86 42.35
C GLU A 119 44.88 18.97 43.43
N GLU A 120 44.72 17.64 43.33
CA GLU A 120 45.37 16.67 44.23
C GLU A 120 46.91 16.79 44.19
N GLY A 121 47.50 16.94 42.99
CA GLY A 121 48.93 17.12 42.84
C GLY A 121 49.46 18.49 43.30
N GLN A 122 48.62 19.52 43.41
CA GLN A 122 49.00 20.81 44.03
C GLN A 122 48.96 20.74 45.55
N ASP A 123 47.96 20.10 46.14
CA ASP A 123 47.88 19.89 47.60
C ASP A 123 49.05 19.05 48.13
N GLU A 124 49.49 18.02 47.39
CA GLU A 124 50.67 17.23 47.76
C GLU A 124 51.98 18.05 47.70
N ARG A 125 52.13 18.98 46.74
CA ARG A 125 53.32 19.85 46.68
C ARG A 125 53.35 20.92 47.76
N PHE A 126 52.19 21.39 48.24
CA PHE A 126 52.12 22.38 49.32
C PHE A 126 52.40 21.79 50.70
N GLN A 127 52.22 20.48 50.90
CA GLN A 127 52.59 19.79 52.14
C GLN A 127 54.09 19.47 52.25
N ASP A 128 54.80 19.28 51.13
CA ASP A 128 56.25 18.98 51.13
C ASP A 128 57.14 20.22 51.41
N ASP A 129 56.70 21.42 51.01
CA ASP A 129 57.46 22.68 51.25
C ASP A 129 57.18 23.30 52.65
N GLY A 130 56.29 22.68 53.45
CA GLY A 130 55.89 23.16 54.78
C GLY A 130 56.77 22.70 55.94
N ASP A 131 57.68 21.73 55.75
CA ASP A 131 58.45 21.09 56.83
C ASP A 131 59.98 21.24 56.68
N VAL A 132 60.49 22.45 56.44
CA VAL A 132 61.95 22.74 56.48
C VAL A 132 62.36 23.81 57.49
N SER A 133 61.56 24.12 58.51
CA SER A 133 61.92 25.19 59.47
C SER A 133 61.76 24.94 60.98
N LEU A 134 61.63 23.70 61.48
CA LEU A 134 61.47 23.50 62.93
C LEU A 134 62.25 22.36 63.61
N THR A 135 63.30 21.81 63.00
CA THR A 135 64.11 20.74 63.64
C THR A 135 65.60 20.96 63.42
N GLY A 136 66.15 22.01 64.02
CA GLY A 136 67.58 22.32 63.88
C GLY A 136 68.13 23.29 64.92
N ARG A 137 67.66 23.25 66.17
CA ARG A 137 68.30 23.94 67.29
C ARG A 137 67.97 23.16 68.57
N TYR A 138 68.97 23.02 69.45
CA TYR A 138 69.02 22.23 70.69
C TYR A 138 69.60 20.81 70.58
N ALA A 139 70.93 20.76 70.45
CA ALA A 139 71.82 19.92 71.27
C ALA A 139 73.24 20.49 71.21
#